data_AF-A0A3S3S9S1-F1
#
_entry.id   AF-A0A3S3S9S1-F1
#
_cell.length_a   1.000
_cell.length_b   1.000
_cell.length_c   1.000
_cell.angle_alpha   90.00
_cell.angle_beta   90.00
_cell.angle_gamma   90.00
#
_symmetry.space_group_name_H-M   'P 1'
#
loop_
_entity.id
_entity.type
_entity.pdbx_description
1 polymer ?
#
loop_
_entity_poly.entity_id
_entity_poly.type
_entity_poly.pdbx_seq_one_letter_code
_entity_poly.pdbx_strand_id
1 'polypeptide(L)' 'MTRPFETMEKFAVLCAQGARQFGDDPAAIATYIEGEIRRLPEPERRELRQTLSLIISKADIRSQ' A
#
# COMPACT_ATOMS: atom_id res chain seq x y z
N MET A 1 18.00 6.69 -1.84
CA MET A 1 17.32 5.44 -1.46
C MET A 1 16.35 5.79 -0.35
N THR A 2 15.06 5.84 -0.66
CA THR A 2 13.99 5.86 0.35
C THR A 2 14.04 4.55 1.14
N ARG A 3 13.84 4.62 2.45
CA ARG A 3 13.89 3.42 3.29
C ARG A 3 12.56 2.65 3.13
N PRO A 4 12.55 1.31 3.24
CA PRO A 4 11.31 0.51 3.14
C PRO A 4 10.19 0.95 4.09
N PHE A 5 10.55 1.53 5.25
CA PHE A 5 9.63 2.11 6.21
C PHE A 5 8.88 3.34 5.67
N GLU A 6 9.55 4.18 4.88
CA GLU A 6 8.96 5.40 4.31
C GLU A 6 7.90 5.05 3.23
N THR A 7 8.13 3.96 2.49
CA THR A 7 7.19 3.48 1.46
C THR A 7 5.91 2.90 2.07
N MET A 8 6.02 2.16 3.18
CA MET A 8 4.85 1.66 3.92
C MET A 8 4.08 2.78 4.63
N GLU A 9 4.79 3.78 5.17
CA GLU A 9 4.15 4.94 5.79
C GLU A 9 3.34 5.74 4.76
N LYS A 10 3.90 6.00 3.57
CA LYS A 10 3.17 6.60 2.44
C LYS A 10 1.92 5.79 2.08
N PHE A 11 2.03 4.46 1.99
CA PHE A 11 0.88 3.60 1.70
C PHE A 11 -0.20 3.68 2.80
N ALA A 12 0.18 3.67 4.07
CA ALA A 12 -0.75 3.83 5.19
C ALA A 12 -1.48 5.19 5.17
N VAL A 13 -0.76 6.27 4.83
CA VAL A 13 -1.36 7.60 4.64
C VAL A 13 -2.38 7.60 3.50
N LEU A 14 -2.07 6.96 2.36
CA LEU A 14 -3.01 6.83 1.25
C LEU A 14 -4.27 6.07 1.65
N CYS A 15 -4.15 4.97 2.40
CA CYS A 15 -5.30 4.24 2.94
C CYS A 15 -6.16 5.13 3.85
N ALA A 16 -5.55 5.88 4.76
CA ALA A 16 -6.27 6.78 5.66
C ALA A 16 -6.97 7.93 4.91
N GLN A 17 -6.35 8.45 3.86
CA GLN A 17 -6.96 9.45 2.97
C GLN A 17 -8.14 8.87 2.21
N GLY A 18 -7.99 7.67 1.64
CA GLY A 18 -9.08 6.96 0.97
C GLY A 18 -10.27 6.77 1.89
N ALA A 19 -10.05 6.26 3.11
CA ALA A 19 -11.13 6.10 4.10
C ALA A 19 -11.80 7.43 4.47
N ARG A 20 -11.05 8.52 4.61
CA ARG A 20 -11.62 9.85 4.86
C ARG A 20 -12.47 10.37 3.69
N GLN A 21 -12.07 10.08 2.47
CA GLN A 21 -12.72 10.59 1.26
C GLN A 21 -13.93 9.75 0.84
N PHE A 22 -13.84 8.43 0.98
CA PHE A 22 -14.83 7.48 0.48
C PHE A 22 -15.61 6.76 1.58
N GLY A 23 -15.33 7.05 2.86
CA GLY A 23 -16.00 6.42 3.99
C GLY A 23 -15.69 4.92 4.07
N ASP A 24 -16.72 4.09 4.18
CA ASP A 24 -16.61 2.64 4.26
C ASP A 24 -16.86 1.94 2.90
N ASP A 25 -16.60 2.62 1.78
CA ASP A 25 -16.66 1.99 0.45
C ASP A 25 -15.30 1.36 0.07
N PRO A 26 -15.13 0.04 0.26
CA PRO A 26 -13.86 -0.61 -0.03
C PRO A 26 -13.49 -0.58 -1.51
N ALA A 27 -14.47 -0.55 -2.43
CA ALA A 27 -14.20 -0.54 -3.87
C ALA A 27 -13.69 0.83 -4.31
N ALA A 28 -14.29 1.91 -3.80
CA ALA A 28 -13.82 3.27 -4.06
C ALA A 28 -12.43 3.52 -3.47
N ILE A 29 -12.18 3.06 -2.23
CA ILE A 29 -10.87 3.15 -1.58
C ILE A 29 -9.80 2.40 -2.39
N ALA A 30 -10.09 1.15 -2.80
CA ALA A 30 -9.16 0.36 -3.59
C ALA A 30 -8.82 1.04 -4.92
N THR A 31 -9.84 1.55 -5.62
CA THR A 31 -9.67 2.27 -6.90
C THR A 31 -8.79 3.51 -6.74
N TYR A 32 -9.00 4.28 -5.67
CA TYR A 32 -8.18 5.45 -5.35
C TYR A 32 -6.72 5.06 -5.09
N ILE A 33 -6.48 4.09 -4.20
CA ILE A 33 -5.13 3.63 -3.84
C ILE A 33 -4.41 3.09 -5.08
N GLU A 34 -5.08 2.32 -5.93
CA GLU A 34 -4.49 1.84 -7.19
C GLU A 34 -4.08 2.99 -8.12
N GLY A 35 -4.92 4.02 -8.22
CA GLY A 35 -4.62 5.22 -8.99
C GLY A 35 -3.36 5.93 -8.49
N GLU A 36 -3.23 6.08 -7.17
CA GLU A 36 -2.07 6.72 -6.54
C GLU A 36 -0.80 5.88 -6.70
N ILE A 37 -0.88 4.56 -6.54
CA ILE A 37 0.25 3.65 -6.77
C ILE A 37 0.72 3.73 -8.21
N ARG A 38 -0.18 3.81 -9.20
CA ARG A 38 0.19 3.91 -10.62
C ARG A 38 1.00 5.17 -10.92
N ARG A 39 0.77 6.25 -10.18
CA ARG A 39 1.47 7.55 -10.29
C ARG A 39 2.86 7.56 -9.67
N LEU A 40 3.17 6.58 -8.81
CA LEU A 40 4.51 6.46 -8.23
C LEU A 40 5.55 6.10 -9.30
N PRO A 41 6.80 6.56 -9.14
CA PRO A 41 7.92 6.12 -9.97
C PRO A 41 8.09 4.60 -9.93
N GLU A 42 8.47 4.00 -11.07
CA GLU A 42 8.72 2.55 -11.19
C GLU A 42 9.58 1.94 -10.05
N PRO A 43 10.70 2.54 -9.61
CA PRO A 43 11.46 1.98 -8.48
C PRO A 43 10.66 1.96 -7.17
N GLU A 44 9.87 2.98 -6.88
CA GLU A 44 9.01 3.04 -5.69
C GLU A 44 7.87 2.02 -5.76
N ARG A 45 7.26 1.84 -6.94
CA ARG A 45 6.23 0.79 -7.15
C ARG A 45 6.79 -0.61 -6.91
N ARG A 46 8.01 -0.87 -7.39
CA ARG A 46 8.70 -2.15 -7.23
C ARG A 46 8.99 -2.44 -5.77
N GLU A 47 9.51 -1.45 -5.05
CA GLU A 47 9.80 -1.55 -3.61
C GLU A 47 8.52 -1.80 -2.79
N LEU A 48 7.43 -1.07 -3.09
CA LEU A 48 6.14 -1.28 -2.46
C LEU A 48 5.62 -2.70 -2.69
N ARG A 49 5.69 -3.20 -3.93
CA ARG A 49 5.25 -4.56 -4.27
C ARG A 49 6.08 -5.62 -3.54
N GLN A 50 7.39 -5.45 -3.46
CA GLN A 50 8.28 -6.35 -2.71
C GLN A 50 7.95 -6.33 -1.21
N THR A 51 7.75 -5.15 -0.63
CA THR A 51 7.43 -4.99 0.79
C THR A 51 6.09 -5.63 1.13
N LEU A 52 5.05 -5.41 0.32
CA LEU A 52 3.74 -6.04 0.49
C LEU A 52 3.82 -7.56 0.38
N SER A 53 4.57 -8.07 -0.61
CA SER A 53 4.79 -9.52 -0.77
C SER A 53 5.43 -10.15 0.48
N LEU A 54 6.46 -9.50 1.04
CA LEU A 54 7.12 -9.95 2.27
C LEU A 54 6.18 -9.96 3.48
N ILE A 55 5.25 -8.99 3.58
CA ILE A 55 4.26 -8.94 4.65
C ILE A 55 3.26 -10.09 4.51
N ILE A 56 2.73 -10.32 3.31
CA ILE A 56 1.77 -11.40 3.03
C ILE A 56 2.41 -12.76 3.34
N SER A 57 3.62 -13.02 2.85
CA SER A 57 4.32 -14.28 3.12
C SER A 57 4.61 -14.50 4.61
N LYS A 58 4.87 -13.43 5.39
CA LYS A 58 5.08 -13.54 6.84
C LYS A 58 3.77 -13.71 7.62
N ALA A 59 2.66 -13.16 7.12
CA ALA A 59 1.35 -13.34 7.74
C ALA A 59 0.85 -14.79 7.61
N ASP A 60 1.15 -15.44 6.48
CA ASP A 60 0.84 -16.85 6.23
C ASP A 60 1.56 -17.78 7.22
N ILE A 61 2.85 -17.54 7.47
CA ILE A 61 3.68 -18.33 8.41
C ILE A 61 3.19 -18.22 9.87
N ARG A 62 2.55 -17.12 10.27
CA ARG A 62 2.07 -16.93 11.66
C ARG A 62 0.66 -17.49 11.91
N SER A 63 -0.01 -17.95 10.86
CA SER A 63 -1.36 -18.50 10.93
C SER A 63 -1.38 -20.04 10.92
N GLN A 64 -0.20 -20.68 10.90
CA GLN A 64 0.05 -22.12 11.03
C GLN A 64 0.67 -22.42 12.39
#